data_AF-A0A8S3DE48-F1
#
_entry.id   AF-A0A8S3DE48-F1
#
_cell.length_a   1.000
_cell.length_b   1.000
_cell.length_c   1.000
_cell.angle_alpha   90.00
_cell.angle_beta   90.00
_cell.angle_gamma   90.00
#
_symmetry.space_group_name_H-M   'P 1'
#
loop_
_entity.id
_entity.type
_entity.pdbx_description
1 polymer ?
#
loop_
_entity_poly.entity_id
_entity_poly.type
_entity_poly.pdbx_seq_one_letter_code
_entity_poly.pdbx_strand_id
1 'polypeptide(L)'
;MAPVDPSVLLNTIVYLLDSNGGLKNDRVVRQFITLMKLTEKLVNKAIYLQILNHTKSEDVLKTFLKCDGLQILIKWLSHFSVDHNHAFLLDTLKIIGNLPFNIDNVSQNDIDELQLKIAELTSAESGKEK
;
A
#
# COMPACT_ATOMS: atom_id res chain seq x y z
N MET A 1 -20.06 10.40 -12.52
CA MET A 1 -19.27 10.12 -11.30
C MET A 1 -18.92 11.45 -10.66
N ALA A 2 -19.33 11.72 -9.42
CA ALA A 2 -19.00 12.99 -8.76
C ALA A 2 -17.47 13.08 -8.53
N PRO A 3 -16.84 14.26 -8.70
CA PRO A 3 -15.42 14.43 -8.44
C PRO A 3 -15.11 14.00 -7.01
N VAL A 4 -14.06 13.18 -6.86
CA VAL A 4 -13.61 12.71 -5.57
C VAL A 4 -12.78 13.83 -4.97
N ASP A 5 -13.30 14.48 -3.93
CA ASP A 5 -12.58 15.52 -3.23
C ASP A 5 -11.59 14.89 -2.23
N PRO A 6 -10.27 15.03 -2.43
CA PRO A 6 -9.27 14.41 -1.57
C PRO A 6 -9.25 15.03 -0.16
N SER A 7 -9.70 16.28 0.00
CA SER A 7 -9.74 16.96 1.29
C SER A 7 -10.79 16.35 2.21
N VAL A 8 -11.90 15.83 1.67
CA VAL A 8 -12.92 15.11 2.45
C VAL A 8 -12.35 13.84 3.08
N LEU A 9 -11.58 13.07 2.31
CA LEU A 9 -10.92 11.88 2.84
C LEU A 9 -9.91 12.26 3.92
N LEU A 10 -9.04 13.23 3.63
CA LEU A 10 -8.01 13.68 4.57
C LEU A 10 -8.62 14.17 5.89
N ASN A 11 -9.68 14.98 5.84
CA ASN A 11 -10.40 15.40 7.06
C ASN A 11 -10.96 14.22 7.85
N THR A 12 -11.40 13.16 7.16
CA THR A 12 -11.95 11.97 7.81
C THR A 12 -10.86 11.16 8.50
N ILE A 13 -9.63 11.16 8.00
CA ILE A 13 -8.53 10.33 8.53
C ILE A 13 -7.50 11.13 9.34
N VAL A 14 -7.65 12.44 9.46
CA VAL A 14 -6.67 13.35 10.11
C VAL A 14 -6.32 12.91 11.54
N TYR A 15 -7.26 12.31 12.28
CA TYR A 15 -7.01 11.82 13.64
C TYR A 15 -6.10 10.58 13.71
N LEU A 16 -5.87 9.90 12.57
CA LEU A 16 -4.93 8.78 12.43
C LEU A 16 -3.50 9.28 12.11
N LEU A 17 -3.37 10.52 11.64
CA LEU A 17 -2.12 11.06 11.11
C LEU A 17 -1.28 11.77 12.17
N ASP A 18 0.03 11.77 11.98
CA ASP A 18 0.99 12.61 12.70
C ASP A 18 1.18 13.96 12.00
N SER A 19 2.00 14.83 12.59
CA SER A 19 2.31 16.17 12.05
C SER A 19 3.08 16.14 10.72
N ASN A 20 3.65 15.01 10.33
CA ASN A 20 4.39 14.81 9.08
C ASN A 20 3.54 14.09 8.01
N GLY A 21 2.27 13.78 8.29
CA GLY A 21 1.37 13.06 7.37
C GLY A 21 1.55 11.54 7.38
N GLY A 22 2.35 10.98 8.28
CA GLY A 22 2.44 9.54 8.54
C GLY A 22 1.42 9.07 9.57
N LEU A 23 1.42 7.79 9.91
CA LEU A 23 0.57 7.25 10.97
C LEU A 23 1.12 7.58 12.38
N LYS A 24 0.24 8.09 13.26
CA LYS A 24 0.67 8.60 14.58
C LYS A 24 1.16 7.54 15.57
N ASN A 25 0.58 6.34 15.53
CA ASN A 25 0.93 5.25 16.45
C ASN A 25 0.43 3.88 15.92
N ASP A 26 0.86 2.81 16.58
CA ASP A 26 0.50 1.42 16.27
C ASP A 26 -1.00 1.14 16.45
N ARG A 27 -1.65 1.83 17.40
CA ARG A 27 -3.08 1.61 17.72
C ARG A 27 -3.99 1.98 16.56
N VAL A 28 -3.64 3.00 15.79
CA VAL A 28 -4.43 3.46 14.63
C VAL A 28 -4.23 2.60 13.38
N VAL A 29 -3.22 1.73 13.35
CA VAL A 29 -2.87 0.91 12.18
C VAL A 29 -4.01 -0.03 11.79
N ARG A 30 -4.64 -0.70 12.76
CA ARG A 30 -5.77 -1.61 12.46
C ARG A 30 -6.92 -0.87 11.78
N GLN A 31 -7.26 0.32 12.28
CA GLN A 31 -8.31 1.15 11.70
C GLN A 31 -7.92 1.65 10.29
N PHE A 32 -6.66 2.05 10.10
CA PHE A 32 -6.12 2.42 8.80
C PHE A 32 -6.22 1.28 7.79
N ILE A 33 -5.84 0.06 8.17
CA ILE A 33 -5.94 -1.15 7.33
C ILE A 33 -7.41 -1.44 6.94
N THR A 34 -8.36 -1.29 7.87
CA THR A 34 -9.79 -1.42 7.55
C THR A 34 -10.21 -0.40 6.48
N LEU A 35 -9.78 0.86 6.61
CA LEU A 35 -10.09 1.91 5.63
C LEU A 35 -9.46 1.65 4.25
N MET A 36 -8.24 1.10 4.23
CA MET A 36 -7.61 0.63 2.98
C MET A 36 -8.43 -0.49 2.33
N LYS A 37 -8.85 -1.50 3.11
CA LYS A 37 -9.64 -2.64 2.58
C LYS A 37 -10.97 -2.19 1.95
N LEU A 38 -11.63 -1.19 2.52
CA LEU A 38 -12.91 -0.66 2.05
C LEU A 38 -12.78 0.31 0.85
N THR A 39 -11.56 0.70 0.49
CA THR A 39 -11.34 1.70 -0.55
C THR A 39 -11.22 1.09 -1.94
N GLU A 40 -12.13 1.51 -2.81
CA GLU A 40 -12.13 1.12 -4.23
C GLU A 40 -11.55 2.22 -5.13
N LYS A 41 -11.71 3.49 -4.73
CA LYS A 41 -11.30 4.68 -5.49
C LYS A 41 -9.78 4.80 -5.56
N LEU A 42 -9.24 4.97 -6.78
CA LEU A 42 -7.80 5.14 -7.03
C LEU A 42 -7.20 6.33 -6.25
N VAL A 43 -7.89 7.47 -6.24
CA VAL A 43 -7.43 8.68 -5.51
C VAL A 43 -7.26 8.40 -4.01
N ASN A 44 -8.15 7.61 -3.42
CA ASN A 44 -8.05 7.25 -2.00
C ASN A 44 -6.88 6.29 -1.77
N LYS A 45 -6.68 5.30 -2.65
CA LYS A 45 -5.53 4.39 -2.61
C LYS A 45 -4.21 5.17 -2.65
N ALA A 46 -4.13 6.19 -3.51
CA ALA A 46 -2.98 7.08 -3.61
C ALA A 46 -2.66 7.77 -2.29
N ILE A 47 -3.67 8.33 -1.62
CA ILE A 47 -3.50 9.02 -0.34
C ILE A 47 -2.99 8.05 0.74
N TYR A 48 -3.54 6.84 0.82
CA TYR A 48 -3.07 5.84 1.78
C TYR A 48 -1.64 5.39 1.51
N LEU A 49 -1.25 5.20 0.24
CA LEU A 49 0.13 4.90 -0.13
C LEU A 49 1.09 6.02 0.30
N GLN A 50 0.70 7.28 0.08
CA GLN A 50 1.51 8.42 0.50
C GLN A 50 1.63 8.53 2.03
N ILE A 51 0.57 8.24 2.78
CA ILE A 51 0.62 8.18 4.26
C ILE A 51 1.60 7.10 4.72
N LEU A 52 1.54 5.91 4.10
CA LEU A 52 2.46 4.82 4.43
C LEU A 52 3.90 5.19 4.10
N ASN A 53 4.15 5.85 2.96
CA ASN A 53 5.46 6.35 2.56
C ASN A 53 6.02 7.43 3.51
N HIS A 54 5.15 8.24 4.14
CA HIS A 54 5.55 9.25 5.13
C HIS A 54 5.66 8.70 6.55
N THR A 55 5.22 7.46 6.79
CA THR A 55 5.30 6.82 8.11
C THR A 55 6.74 6.37 8.39
N LYS A 56 7.45 7.10 9.24
CA LYS A 56 8.86 6.82 9.60
C LYS A 56 9.03 5.91 10.81
N SER A 57 7.97 5.68 11.59
CA SER A 57 8.05 4.87 12.80
C SER A 57 8.09 3.38 12.45
N GLU A 58 9.20 2.73 12.79
CA GLU A 58 9.39 1.31 12.53
C GLU A 58 8.37 0.43 13.26
N ASP A 59 7.99 0.78 14.50
CA ASP A 59 6.99 0.06 15.28
C ASP A 59 5.60 0.06 14.61
N VAL A 60 5.25 1.18 13.98
CA VAL A 60 4.00 1.35 13.24
C VAL A 60 4.02 0.49 11.98
N LEU A 61 5.11 0.52 11.21
CA LEU A 61 5.28 -0.29 10.01
C LEU A 61 5.30 -1.80 10.34
N LYS A 62 5.95 -2.20 11.44
CA LYS A 62 5.91 -3.59 11.92
C LYS A 62 4.49 -4.04 12.27
N THR A 63 3.74 -3.19 12.97
CA THR A 63 2.33 -3.45 13.29
C THR A 63 1.48 -3.56 12.02
N PHE A 64 1.77 -2.75 11.00
CA PHE A 64 1.09 -2.81 9.71
C PHE A 64 1.30 -4.16 9.02
N LEU A 65 2.54 -4.65 8.98
CA LEU A 65 2.85 -5.97 8.44
C LEU A 65 2.14 -7.09 9.21
N LYS A 66 2.16 -7.04 10.55
CA LYS A 66 1.46 -8.01 11.43
C LYS A 66 -0.06 -8.07 11.25
N CYS A 67 -0.67 -7.02 10.69
CA CYS A 67 -2.12 -6.91 10.53
C CYS A 67 -2.58 -7.15 9.08
N ASP A 68 -1.84 -7.97 8.31
CA ASP A 68 -2.10 -8.26 6.89
C ASP A 68 -2.06 -7.02 6.00
N GLY A 69 -1.26 -6.01 6.37
CA GLY A 69 -1.09 -4.80 5.56
C GLY A 69 -0.44 -5.10 4.21
N LEU A 70 0.50 -6.05 4.16
CA LEU A 70 1.19 -6.45 2.94
C LEU A 70 0.23 -7.11 1.92
N GLN A 71 -0.69 -7.95 2.38
CA GLN A 71 -1.72 -8.58 1.54
C GLN A 71 -2.58 -7.55 0.80
N ILE A 72 -2.90 -6.41 1.44
CA ILE A 72 -3.62 -5.32 0.78
C ILE A 72 -2.77 -4.70 -0.33
N LEU A 73 -1.48 -4.48 -0.08
CA LEU A 73 -0.56 -3.91 -1.05
C LEU A 73 -0.40 -4.85 -2.26
N ILE A 74 -0.24 -6.15 -2.03
CA ILE A 74 -0.16 -7.16 -3.11
C ILE A 74 -1.44 -7.18 -3.94
N LYS A 75 -2.61 -7.13 -3.29
CA LYS A 75 -3.90 -7.03 -3.97
C LYS A 75 -4.01 -5.75 -4.83
N TRP A 76 -3.59 -4.61 -4.30
CA TRP A 76 -3.59 -3.35 -5.05
C TRP A 76 -2.60 -3.37 -6.22
N LEU A 77 -1.43 -3.96 -6.02
CA LEU A 77 -0.43 -4.16 -7.06
C LEU A 77 -0.97 -5.00 -8.23
N SER A 78 -1.74 -6.04 -7.91
CA SER A 78 -2.49 -6.81 -8.92
C SER A 78 -3.53 -5.97 -9.66
N HIS A 79 -4.26 -5.12 -8.94
CA HIS A 79 -5.24 -4.22 -9.55
C HIS A 79 -4.57 -3.19 -10.48
N PHE A 80 -3.46 -2.59 -10.08
CA PHE A 80 -2.72 -1.60 -10.89
C PHE A 80 -2.06 -2.23 -12.11
N SER A 81 -1.64 -3.49 -12.01
CA SER A 81 -1.12 -4.28 -13.13
C SER A 81 -2.16 -4.42 -14.25
N VAL A 82 -3.38 -4.83 -13.90
CA VAL A 82 -4.49 -4.97 -14.85
C VAL A 82 -4.89 -3.62 -15.46
N ASP A 83 -4.88 -2.57 -14.65
CA ASP A 83 -5.25 -1.21 -15.06
C ASP A 83 -4.15 -0.50 -15.89
N HIS A 84 -3.01 -1.17 -16.15
CA HIS A 84 -1.84 -0.63 -16.86
C HIS A 84 -1.29 0.66 -16.22
N ASN A 85 -1.46 0.79 -14.91
CA ASN A 85 -1.10 1.99 -14.18
C ASN A 85 0.33 1.88 -13.60
N HIS A 86 1.30 1.96 -14.51
CA HIS A 86 2.73 1.74 -14.21
C HIS A 86 3.28 2.68 -13.12
N ALA A 87 2.79 3.93 -13.06
CA ALA A 87 3.22 4.90 -12.05
C ALA A 87 2.84 4.46 -10.63
N PHE A 88 1.58 4.07 -10.42
CA PHE A 88 1.10 3.58 -9.13
C PHE A 88 1.69 2.23 -8.74
N LEU A 89 1.96 1.40 -9.74
CA LEU A 89 2.62 0.11 -9.55
C LEU A 89 4.04 0.29 -9.00
N LEU A 90 4.85 1.17 -9.63
CA LEU A 90 6.20 1.47 -9.17
C LEU A 90 6.21 2.14 -7.79
N ASP A 91 5.27 3.06 -7.52
CA ASP A 91 5.14 3.71 -6.22
C ASP A 91 4.84 2.70 -5.11
N THR A 92 3.90 1.76 -5.38
CA THR A 92 3.57 0.69 -4.45
C THR A 92 4.76 -0.24 -4.21
N LEU A 93 5.49 -0.63 -5.26
CA LEU A 93 6.71 -1.45 -5.13
C LEU A 93 7.80 -0.75 -4.30
N LYS A 94 8.01 0.55 -4.48
CA LYS A 94 8.95 1.33 -3.69
C LYS A 94 8.55 1.34 -2.22
N ILE A 95 7.27 1.54 -1.92
CA ILE A 95 6.77 1.52 -0.55
C ILE A 95 6.99 0.14 0.07
N ILE A 96 6.62 -0.93 -0.65
CA ILE A 96 6.86 -2.31 -0.22
C ILE A 96 8.36 -2.51 0.07
N GLY A 97 9.26 -2.11 -0.82
CA GLY A 97 10.71 -2.25 -0.64
C GLY A 97 11.28 -1.44 0.54
N ASN A 98 10.62 -0.36 0.95
CA ASN A 98 11.00 0.45 2.11
C ASN A 98 10.44 -0.10 3.44
N LEU A 99 9.57 -1.11 3.41
CA LEU A 99 9.03 -1.69 4.64
C LEU A 99 10.11 -2.50 5.39
N PRO A 100 10.15 -2.42 6.73
CA PRO A 100 11.04 -3.23 7.55
C PRO A 100 10.51 -4.67 7.57
N PHE A 101 10.86 -5.46 6.55
CA PHE A 101 10.60 -6.89 6.52
C PHE A 101 11.31 -7.57 7.67
N ASN A 102 10.55 -8.16 8.58
CA ASN A 102 11.09 -9.08 9.58
C ASN A 102 10.41 -10.44 9.40
N ILE A 103 11.17 -11.50 9.62
CA ILE A 103 10.77 -12.91 9.42
C ILE A 103 9.52 -13.24 10.26
N ASP A 104 9.34 -12.59 11.42
CA ASP A 104 8.17 -12.78 12.29
C ASP A 104 6.89 -12.05 11.84
N ASN A 105 6.98 -11.12 10.89
CA ASN A 105 5.89 -10.19 10.57
C ASN A 105 5.30 -10.40 9.17
N VAL A 106 5.89 -11.28 8.37
CA VAL A 106 5.48 -11.54 6.99
C VAL A 106 5.46 -13.05 6.77
N SER A 107 4.35 -13.59 6.28
CA SER A 107 4.25 -15.02 6.04
C SER A 107 4.99 -15.39 4.76
N GLN A 108 5.58 -16.58 4.73
CA GLN A 108 6.22 -17.11 3.52
C GLN A 108 5.29 -17.04 2.30
N ASN A 109 4.00 -17.33 2.49
CA ASN A 109 2.98 -17.20 1.45
C ASN A 109 2.86 -15.78 0.87
N ASP A 110 2.97 -14.73 1.68
CA ASP A 110 2.91 -13.34 1.21
C ASP A 110 4.14 -13.00 0.36
N ILE A 111 5.30 -13.56 0.72
CA ILE A 111 6.56 -13.39 -0.02
C ILE A 111 6.47 -14.11 -1.36
N ASP A 112 6.02 -15.36 -1.37
CA ASP A 112 5.82 -16.15 -2.59
C ASP A 112 4.84 -15.48 -3.55
N GLU A 113 3.72 -14.95 -3.05
CA GLU A 113 2.75 -14.22 -3.87
C GLU A 113 3.33 -12.91 -4.42
N LEU A 114 4.05 -12.15 -3.60
CA LEU A 114 4.74 -10.93 -4.05
C LEU A 114 5.79 -11.24 -5.13
N GLN A 115 6.60 -12.29 -4.94
CA GLN A 115 7.60 -12.73 -5.92
C GLN A 115 6.97 -13.14 -7.24
N LEU A 116 5.90 -13.95 -7.19
CA LEU A 116 5.14 -14.33 -8.37
C LEU A 116 4.63 -13.09 -9.11
N LYS A 117 4.08 -12.11 -8.38
CA LYS A 117 3.53 -10.89 -8.98
C LYS A 117 4.59 -10.03 -9.64
N ILE A 118 5.76 -9.88 -9.01
CA ILE A 118 6.90 -9.16 -9.60
C ILE A 118 7.40 -9.89 -10.87
N ALA A 119 7.44 -11.22 -10.85
CA ALA A 119 7.83 -12.02 -12.00
C ALA A 119 6.84 -11.88 -13.18
N GLU A 120 5.53 -11.88 -12.92
CA GLU A 120 4.50 -11.63 -13.94
C GLU A 120 4.67 -10.24 -14.58
N LEU A 121 4.96 -9.22 -13.77
CA LEU A 121 5.16 -7.85 -14.26
C LEU A 121 6.40 -7.73 -15.14
N THR A 122 7.49 -8.35 -14.74
CA THR A 122 8.74 -8.37 -15.51
C THR A 122 8.58 -9.17 -16.82
N SER A 123 7.80 -10.25 -16.79
CA SER A 123 7.53 -11.09 -17.96
C SER A 123 6.61 -10.40 -18.98
N ALA A 124 5.70 -9.53 -18.53
CA ALA A 124 4.82 -8.76 -19.40
C ALA A 124 5.55 -7.66 -20.19
N GLU A 125 6.69 -7.16 -19.69
CA GLU A 125 7.50 -6.15 -20.39
C GLU A 125 8.32 -6.73 -21.55
N SER A 126 8.63 -8.04 -21.53
CA SER A 126 9.40 -8.69 -22.60
C SER A 126 8.58 -9.01 -23.88
N GLY A 127 7.28 -8.70 -23.90
CA GLY A 127 6.36 -9.00 -25.01
C GLY A 127 6.02 -7.81 -25.92
N LYS A 128 6.52 -6.60 -25.65
CA LYS A 128 6.25 -5.38 -26.45
C LYS A 128 7.50 -4.82 -27.14
N GLU A 129 8.36 -5.70 -27.64
CA GLU A 129 9.43 -5.31 -28.56
C GLU A 129 9.44 -6.28 -29.75
N LYS A 130 8.43 -6.15 -30.62
CA LYS A 130 8.47 -6.57 -32.03
C LYS A 130 7.32 -6.00 -32.83
#